data_AF-A0A838CIU2-F1
#
_entry.id   AF-A0A838CIU2-F1
#
_cell.length_a   1.000
_cell.length_b   1.000
_cell.length_c   1.000
_cell.angle_alpha   90.00
_cell.angle_beta   90.00
_cell.angle_gamma   90.00
#
_symmetry.space_group_name_H-M   'P 1'
#
loop_
_entity.id
_entity.type
_entity.pdbx_description
1 polymer ?
#
loop_
_entity_poly.entity_id
_entity_poly.type
_entity_poly.pdbx_seq_one_letter_code
_entity_poly.pdbx_strand_id
1 'polypeptide(L)'
;MPQLAADPILVVADIHLGRKQHGDKKTGPGIDWALGTLNRGAEAGARHLVMLGDVIDRKRFTEATYGEVTRFFQCGVELFDTVVFIAGNHDVHHDLAGIIPGGVIVARQEPQTIRAGGWALHTAAVEVDRDPRRLVPEFPAPVEEAPNLGLLHTSVTGEYSNNPCLPCTRDELAACGYGAWLLGHVHNRITLSSAPFAGWVGMGRAYLATADGEKVRVADL
;
A
#
# COMPACT_ATOMS: atom_id res chain seq x y z
N MET A 1 -14.14 4.64 28.73
CA MET A 1 -14.32 3.36 28.01
C MET A 1 -12.93 2.87 27.63
N PRO A 2 -12.60 1.57 27.72
CA PRO A 2 -11.31 1.10 27.23
C PRO A 2 -11.29 1.36 25.71
N GLN A 3 -10.32 2.15 25.25
CA GLN A 3 -10.10 2.42 23.84
C GLN A 3 -9.74 1.08 23.21
N LEU A 4 -10.65 0.51 22.41
CA LEU A 4 -10.39 -0.73 21.69
C LEU A 4 -9.15 -0.48 20.82
N ALA A 5 -8.09 -1.25 21.08
CA ALA A 5 -6.83 -1.12 20.34
C ALA A 5 -7.11 -1.34 18.85
N ALA A 6 -6.51 -0.53 17.99
CA ALA A 6 -6.70 -0.68 16.56
C ALA A 6 -5.96 -1.94 16.08
N ASP A 7 -6.70 -2.85 15.44
CA ASP A 7 -6.15 -4.15 15.05
C ASP A 7 -5.06 -3.98 13.97
N PRO A 8 -4.03 -4.86 13.94
CA PRO A 8 -2.90 -4.69 13.03
C PRO A 8 -3.28 -4.69 11.54
N ILE A 9 -2.49 -3.95 10.75
CA ILE A 9 -2.63 -3.84 9.29
C ILE A 9 -1.44 -4.50 8.61
N LEU A 10 -1.72 -5.45 7.72
CA LEU A 10 -0.76 -5.95 6.74
C LEU A 10 -0.68 -4.97 5.57
N VAL A 11 0.53 -4.51 5.23
CA VAL A 11 0.76 -3.65 4.07
C VAL A 11 1.75 -4.29 3.12
N VAL A 12 1.32 -4.45 1.86
CA VAL A 12 2.12 -4.98 0.75
C VAL A 12 2.10 -3.97 -0.41
N ALA A 13 3.14 -3.97 -1.25
CA ALA A 13 3.25 -3.10 -2.41
C ALA A 13 4.06 -3.78 -3.53
N ASP A 14 3.97 -3.25 -4.74
CA ASP A 14 4.90 -3.55 -5.83
C ASP A 14 4.98 -5.05 -6.17
N ILE A 15 3.85 -5.77 -6.12
CA ILE A 15 3.78 -7.21 -6.40
C ILE A 15 4.07 -7.49 -7.88
N HIS A 16 3.57 -6.62 -8.77
CA HIS A 16 3.77 -6.72 -10.22
C HIS A 16 3.48 -8.10 -10.79
N LEU A 17 2.28 -8.64 -10.52
CA LEU A 17 1.80 -9.88 -11.13
C LEU A 17 1.97 -9.82 -12.65
N GLY A 18 2.37 -10.96 -13.23
CA GLY A 18 2.79 -11.07 -14.63
C GLY A 18 4.32 -11.01 -14.85
N ARG A 19 5.10 -10.38 -13.96
CA ARG A 19 6.57 -10.50 -14.04
C ARG A 19 6.99 -11.96 -13.88
N LYS A 20 7.99 -12.39 -14.66
CA LYS A 20 8.63 -13.69 -14.48
C LYS A 20 9.26 -13.78 -13.09
N GLN A 21 9.22 -14.94 -12.47
CA GLN A 21 9.81 -15.11 -11.13
C GLN A 21 11.33 -15.34 -11.19
N HIS A 22 11.82 -15.91 -12.31
CA HIS A 22 13.24 -16.19 -12.52
C HIS A 22 13.64 -15.96 -13.99
N GLY A 23 14.95 -15.84 -14.23
CA GLY A 23 15.52 -15.87 -15.59
C GLY A 23 15.17 -14.66 -16.47
N ASP A 24 14.82 -13.52 -15.86
CA ASP A 24 14.55 -12.25 -16.55
C ASP A 24 15.24 -11.09 -15.83
N LYS A 25 15.45 -9.98 -16.55
CA LYS A 25 16.02 -8.73 -16.00
C LYS A 25 15.09 -8.07 -15.00
N LYS A 26 13.78 -8.21 -15.18
CA LYS A 26 12.75 -7.71 -14.25
C LYS A 26 11.93 -8.86 -13.75
N THR A 27 12.25 -9.32 -12.53
CA THR A 27 11.47 -10.35 -11.86
C THR A 27 10.47 -9.75 -10.89
N GLY A 28 9.49 -10.57 -10.48
CA GLY A 28 8.53 -10.25 -9.42
C GLY A 28 8.29 -11.49 -8.55
N PRO A 29 7.68 -11.30 -7.37
CA PRO A 29 7.44 -12.39 -6.41
C PRO A 29 6.41 -13.43 -6.89
N GLY A 30 5.46 -13.04 -7.74
CA GLY A 30 4.41 -13.92 -8.25
C GLY A 30 3.26 -14.17 -7.27
N ILE A 31 2.22 -14.85 -7.76
CA ILE A 31 0.96 -15.04 -7.04
C ILE A 31 1.10 -15.91 -5.78
N ASP A 32 1.93 -16.95 -5.81
CA ASP A 32 2.09 -17.85 -4.67
C ASP A 32 2.76 -17.15 -3.48
N TRP A 33 3.76 -16.31 -3.74
CA TRP A 33 4.33 -15.45 -2.70
C TRP A 33 3.30 -14.46 -2.14
N ALA A 34 2.47 -13.87 -3.01
CA ALA A 34 1.47 -12.89 -2.61
C ALA A 34 0.44 -13.53 -1.66
N LEU A 35 -0.12 -14.69 -2.03
CA LEU A 35 -1.06 -15.43 -1.21
C LEU A 35 -0.42 -15.96 0.08
N GLY A 36 0.82 -16.46 0.01
CA GLY A 36 1.56 -16.86 1.20
C GLY A 36 1.78 -15.71 2.18
N THR A 37 2.00 -14.50 1.67
CA THR A 37 2.16 -13.28 2.49
C THR A 37 0.85 -12.86 3.15
N LEU A 38 -0.30 -13.01 2.48
CA LEU A 38 -1.61 -12.78 3.11
C LEU A 38 -1.82 -13.72 4.30
N ASN A 39 -1.54 -15.01 4.13
CA ASN A 39 -1.66 -15.99 5.22
C ASN A 39 -0.71 -15.65 6.39
N ARG A 40 0.56 -15.37 6.11
CA ARG A 40 1.53 -14.96 7.17
C ARG A 40 1.08 -13.71 7.92
N GLY A 41 0.48 -12.73 7.24
CA GLY A 41 -0.04 -11.53 7.91
C GLY A 41 -1.24 -11.84 8.80
N ALA A 42 -2.18 -12.67 8.34
CA ALA A 42 -3.31 -13.12 9.15
C ALA A 42 -2.84 -13.93 10.37
N GLU A 43 -1.88 -14.84 10.19
CA GLU A 43 -1.23 -15.60 11.29
C GLU A 43 -0.50 -14.68 12.29
N ALA A 44 0.09 -13.59 11.81
CA ALA A 44 0.71 -12.55 12.64
C ALA A 44 -0.32 -11.63 13.34
N GLY A 45 -1.63 -11.88 13.18
CA GLY A 45 -2.70 -11.15 13.84
C GLY A 45 -3.21 -9.93 13.08
N ALA A 46 -2.80 -9.71 11.82
CA ALA A 46 -3.38 -8.66 11.01
C ALA A 46 -4.88 -8.92 10.74
N ARG A 47 -5.69 -7.87 10.91
CA ARG A 47 -7.13 -7.89 10.61
C ARG A 47 -7.49 -7.04 9.41
N HIS A 48 -6.58 -6.19 8.97
CA HIS A 48 -6.76 -5.36 7.77
C HIS A 48 -5.61 -5.55 6.80
N LEU A 49 -5.90 -5.36 5.51
CA LEU A 49 -4.95 -5.43 4.41
C LEU A 49 -4.96 -4.14 3.61
N VAL A 50 -3.77 -3.64 3.29
CA VAL A 50 -3.56 -2.61 2.29
C VAL A 50 -2.66 -3.14 1.18
N MET A 51 -3.17 -3.13 -0.05
CA MET A 51 -2.38 -3.28 -1.27
C MET A 51 -2.01 -1.88 -1.79
N LEU A 52 -0.77 -1.47 -1.55
CA LEU A 52 -0.23 -0.13 -1.83
C LEU A 52 0.38 -0.04 -3.24
N GLY A 53 -0.45 -0.32 -4.22
CA GLY A 53 -0.18 -0.10 -5.64
C GLY A 53 0.77 -1.08 -6.28
N ASP A 54 0.72 -1.08 -7.61
CA ASP A 54 1.44 -1.95 -8.51
C ASP A 54 1.20 -3.43 -8.21
N VAL A 55 -0.08 -3.81 -8.13
CA VAL A 55 -0.50 -5.22 -7.98
C VAL A 55 -0.23 -5.99 -9.28
N ILE A 56 -0.33 -5.35 -10.43
CA ILE A 56 -0.11 -5.92 -11.77
C ILE A 56 1.02 -5.19 -12.51
N ASP A 57 1.81 -5.90 -13.31
CA ASP A 57 2.80 -5.25 -14.18
C ASP A 57 2.16 -4.71 -15.45
N ARG A 58 2.31 -3.40 -15.65
CA ARG A 58 1.95 -2.65 -16.87
C ARG A 58 2.11 -3.40 -18.20
N LYS A 59 3.24 -4.09 -18.42
CA LYS A 59 3.60 -4.62 -19.75
C LYS A 59 3.75 -6.14 -19.80
N ARG A 60 4.00 -6.78 -18.67
CA ARG A 60 4.30 -8.21 -18.57
C ARG A 60 3.09 -9.02 -18.13
N PHE A 61 1.89 -8.62 -18.51
CA PHE A 61 0.67 -9.33 -18.14
C PHE A 61 0.16 -10.21 -19.29
N THR A 62 -0.68 -11.16 -18.92
CA THR A 62 -1.52 -11.96 -19.83
C THR A 62 -2.95 -11.95 -19.32
N GLU A 63 -3.92 -12.48 -20.07
CA GLU A 63 -5.28 -12.64 -19.57
C GLU A 63 -5.35 -13.43 -18.25
N ALA A 64 -4.47 -14.42 -18.07
CA ALA A 64 -4.39 -15.19 -16.83
C ALA A 64 -3.98 -14.33 -15.62
N THR A 65 -3.21 -13.26 -15.84
CA THR A 65 -2.75 -12.35 -14.78
C THR A 65 -3.91 -11.62 -14.12
N TYR A 66 -4.98 -11.30 -14.86
CA TYR A 66 -6.19 -10.74 -14.24
C TYR A 66 -6.84 -11.72 -13.27
N GLY A 67 -6.87 -13.01 -13.61
CA GLY A 67 -7.33 -14.06 -12.69
C GLY A 67 -6.47 -14.16 -11.42
N GLU A 68 -5.16 -13.93 -11.51
CA GLU A 68 -4.27 -13.86 -10.35
C GLU A 68 -4.59 -12.65 -9.46
N VAL A 69 -4.86 -11.48 -10.05
CA VAL A 69 -5.27 -10.27 -9.32
C VAL A 69 -6.60 -10.52 -8.59
N THR A 70 -7.60 -11.09 -9.27
CA THR A 70 -8.87 -11.47 -8.64
C THR A 70 -8.65 -12.44 -7.48
N ARG A 71 -7.83 -13.49 -7.68
CA ARG A 71 -7.51 -14.47 -6.63
C ARG A 71 -6.82 -13.84 -5.42
N PHE A 72 -5.90 -12.90 -5.63
CA PHE A 72 -5.23 -12.17 -4.55
C PHE A 72 -6.23 -11.38 -3.70
N PHE A 73 -7.07 -10.56 -4.33
CA PHE A 73 -8.05 -9.76 -3.60
C PHE A 73 -9.17 -10.58 -2.97
N GLN A 74 -9.61 -11.65 -3.63
CA GLN A 74 -10.60 -12.58 -3.08
C GLN A 74 -10.09 -13.23 -1.79
N CYS A 75 -8.85 -13.73 -1.80
CA CYS A 75 -8.21 -14.25 -0.58
C CYS A 75 -8.05 -13.18 0.49
N GLY A 76 -7.74 -11.93 0.11
CA GLY A 76 -7.71 -10.81 1.03
C GLY A 76 -9.05 -10.58 1.73
N VAL A 77 -10.16 -10.54 0.98
CA VAL A 77 -11.51 -10.34 1.52
C VAL A 77 -11.95 -11.50 2.43
N GLU A 78 -11.45 -12.71 2.19
CA GLU A 78 -11.72 -13.88 3.05
C GLU A 78 -10.94 -13.85 4.37
N LEU A 79 -9.73 -13.28 4.38
CA LEU A 79 -8.83 -13.30 5.54
C LEU A 79 -8.92 -12.05 6.43
N PHE A 80 -9.31 -10.91 5.87
CA PHE A 80 -9.23 -9.61 6.54
C PHE A 80 -10.59 -8.93 6.60
N ASP A 81 -10.86 -8.26 7.72
CA ASP A 81 -12.09 -7.50 7.97
C ASP A 81 -12.19 -6.25 7.08
N THR A 82 -11.05 -5.74 6.60
CA THR A 82 -11.01 -4.62 5.66
C THR A 82 -9.85 -4.80 4.69
N VAL A 83 -10.13 -4.68 3.39
CA VAL A 83 -9.14 -4.70 2.32
C VAL A 83 -9.19 -3.39 1.58
N VAL A 84 -8.07 -2.68 1.51
CA VAL A 84 -7.93 -1.42 0.78
C VAL A 84 -6.95 -1.62 -0.37
N PHE A 85 -7.34 -1.18 -1.56
CA PHE A 85 -6.46 -1.07 -2.71
C PHE A 85 -6.22 0.39 -3.06
N ILE A 86 -4.95 0.78 -3.14
CA ILE A 86 -4.51 2.10 -3.57
C ILE A 86 -3.74 1.90 -4.87
N ALA A 87 -4.29 2.35 -6.00
CA ALA A 87 -3.68 2.09 -7.30
C ALA A 87 -2.30 2.78 -7.42
N GLY A 88 -1.34 2.04 -7.96
CA GLY A 88 -0.01 2.51 -8.37
C GLY A 88 0.04 2.86 -9.86
N ASN A 89 1.20 3.31 -10.33
CA ASN A 89 1.34 3.80 -11.70
C ASN A 89 1.36 2.69 -12.78
N HIS A 90 1.57 1.43 -12.38
CA HIS A 90 1.37 0.29 -13.29
C HIS A 90 -0.10 -0.09 -13.40
N ASP A 91 -0.85 0.00 -12.30
CA ASP A 91 -2.25 -0.44 -12.25
C ASP A 91 -3.15 0.40 -13.17
N VAL A 92 -2.87 1.70 -13.31
CA VAL A 92 -3.65 2.63 -14.16
C VAL A 92 -3.57 2.33 -15.67
N HIS A 93 -2.75 1.36 -16.10
CA HIS A 93 -2.77 0.86 -17.50
C HIS A 93 -3.81 -0.23 -17.72
N HIS A 94 -4.52 -0.64 -16.67
CA HIS A 94 -5.48 -1.73 -16.69
C HIS A 94 -6.86 -1.25 -16.23
N ASP A 95 -7.90 -1.75 -16.88
CA ASP A 95 -9.25 -1.65 -16.32
C ASP A 95 -9.45 -2.79 -15.31
N LEU A 96 -9.37 -2.44 -14.03
CA LEU A 96 -9.51 -3.40 -12.93
C LEU A 96 -10.92 -3.40 -12.31
N ALA A 97 -11.86 -2.58 -12.82
CA ALA A 97 -13.18 -2.41 -12.21
C ALA A 97 -14.02 -3.70 -12.18
N GLY A 98 -13.81 -4.61 -13.13
CA GLY A 98 -14.41 -5.95 -13.15
C GLY A 98 -13.50 -7.07 -12.63
N ILE A 99 -12.25 -6.76 -12.31
CA ILE A 99 -11.24 -7.75 -11.86
C ILE A 99 -11.17 -7.78 -10.34
N ILE A 100 -11.31 -6.61 -9.70
CA ILE A 100 -11.32 -6.48 -8.25
C ILE A 100 -12.70 -6.93 -7.73
N PRO A 101 -12.77 -7.94 -6.86
CA PRO A 101 -14.04 -8.41 -6.32
C PRO A 101 -14.67 -7.39 -5.36
N GLY A 102 -15.98 -7.53 -5.15
CA GLY A 102 -16.68 -6.78 -4.11
C GLY A 102 -16.09 -7.03 -2.72
N GLY A 103 -16.14 -6.03 -1.84
CA GLY A 103 -15.53 -6.07 -0.51
C GLY A 103 -14.16 -5.39 -0.41
N VAL A 104 -13.52 -5.10 -1.55
CA VAL A 104 -12.31 -4.26 -1.59
C VAL A 104 -12.70 -2.79 -1.67
N ILE A 105 -12.16 -1.98 -0.76
CA ILE A 105 -12.24 -0.52 -0.82
C ILE A 105 -11.17 -0.02 -1.78
N VAL A 106 -11.59 0.51 -2.94
CA VAL A 106 -10.67 1.14 -3.89
C VAL A 106 -10.53 2.63 -3.56
N ALA A 107 -9.32 3.06 -3.26
CA ALA A 107 -9.03 4.45 -2.90
C ALA A 107 -9.28 5.39 -4.10
N ARG A 108 -9.90 6.54 -3.82
CA ARG A 108 -10.02 7.65 -4.77
C ARG A 108 -8.67 8.32 -5.10
N GLN A 109 -8.65 9.10 -6.16
CA GLN A 109 -7.47 9.83 -6.63
C GLN A 109 -7.20 11.11 -5.84
N GLU A 110 -8.21 11.68 -5.19
CA GLU A 110 -8.05 12.82 -4.29
C GLU A 110 -7.58 12.35 -2.89
N PRO A 111 -6.84 13.20 -2.15
CA PRO A 111 -6.52 12.94 -0.77
C PRO A 111 -7.76 12.64 0.07
N GLN A 112 -7.72 11.56 0.83
CA GLN A 112 -8.84 11.11 1.65
C GLN A 112 -8.38 10.33 2.88
N THR A 113 -9.31 10.15 3.81
CA THR A 113 -9.16 9.24 4.95
C THR A 113 -10.11 8.05 4.80
N ILE A 114 -9.58 6.83 4.87
CA ILE A 114 -10.34 5.58 4.94
C ILE A 114 -10.25 5.06 6.38
N ARG A 115 -11.36 4.59 6.95
CA ARG A 115 -11.39 4.01 8.31
C ARG A 115 -11.28 2.49 8.23
N ALA A 116 -10.43 1.88 9.06
CA ALA A 116 -10.28 0.43 9.17
C ALA A 116 -9.99 0.04 10.63
N GLY A 117 -10.91 -0.68 11.31
CA GLY A 117 -10.76 -1.17 12.70
C GLY A 117 -10.04 -0.25 13.68
N GLY A 118 -10.44 1.03 13.73
CA GLY A 118 -9.88 2.06 14.62
C GLY A 118 -8.87 3.01 13.95
N TRP A 119 -8.25 2.61 12.84
CA TRP A 119 -7.27 3.41 12.11
C TRP A 119 -7.89 4.53 11.28
N ALA A 120 -7.12 5.62 11.11
CA ALA A 120 -7.28 6.59 10.03
C ALA A 120 -6.18 6.34 8.99
N LEU A 121 -6.58 5.87 7.80
CA LEU A 121 -5.68 5.59 6.67
C LEU A 121 -5.76 6.76 5.69
N HIS A 122 -4.69 7.56 5.62
CA HIS A 122 -4.64 8.75 4.76
C HIS A 122 -3.93 8.41 3.46
N THR A 123 -4.61 8.58 2.33
CA THR A 123 -4.12 8.12 1.02
C THR A 123 -4.70 8.90 -0.14
N ALA A 124 -4.04 8.77 -1.30
CA ALA A 124 -4.56 9.10 -2.62
C ALA A 124 -4.04 8.05 -3.62
N ALA A 125 -4.88 7.67 -4.59
CA ALA A 125 -4.49 6.77 -5.67
C ALA A 125 -3.82 7.53 -6.83
N VAL A 126 -2.89 6.85 -7.50
CA VAL A 126 -2.29 7.33 -8.75
C VAL A 126 -3.37 7.44 -9.82
N GLU A 127 -3.38 8.53 -10.59
CA GLU A 127 -4.35 8.75 -11.67
C GLU A 127 -3.79 8.34 -13.03
N VAL A 128 -2.49 8.56 -13.24
CA VAL A 128 -1.83 8.33 -14.53
C VAL A 128 -0.40 7.85 -14.37
N ASP A 129 0.14 7.16 -15.37
CA ASP A 129 1.58 6.85 -15.40
C ASP A 129 2.38 8.15 -15.37
N ARG A 130 3.39 8.18 -14.51
CA ARG A 130 4.20 9.37 -14.24
C ARG A 130 3.40 10.54 -13.68
N ASP A 131 2.47 10.25 -12.77
CA ASP A 131 1.61 11.24 -12.14
C ASP A 131 2.40 12.42 -11.53
N PRO A 132 2.24 13.65 -12.07
CA PRO A 132 3.00 14.80 -11.62
C PRO A 132 2.36 15.52 -10.42
N ARG A 133 1.15 15.12 -10.01
CA ARG A 133 0.37 15.82 -8.98
C ARG A 133 1.10 15.78 -7.64
N ARG A 134 1.14 16.93 -6.96
CA ARG A 134 1.75 17.10 -5.63
C ARG A 134 0.65 17.17 -4.60
N LEU A 135 0.20 16.01 -4.12
CA LEU A 135 -1.02 15.91 -3.31
C LEU A 135 -0.79 16.03 -1.81
N VAL A 136 0.41 15.69 -1.31
CA VAL A 136 0.69 15.61 0.14
C VAL A 136 0.31 16.87 0.93
N PRO A 137 0.53 18.10 0.44
CA PRO A 137 0.10 19.32 1.17
C PRO A 137 -1.42 19.43 1.40
N GLU A 138 -2.23 18.71 0.61
CA GLU A 138 -3.70 18.72 0.68
C GLU A 138 -4.26 17.50 1.43
N PHE A 139 -3.40 16.67 2.02
CA PHE A 139 -3.85 15.52 2.79
C PHE A 139 -4.66 15.93 4.03
N PRO A 140 -5.70 15.15 4.42
CA PRO A 140 -6.52 15.47 5.58
C PRO A 140 -5.70 15.59 6.87
N ALA A 141 -6.14 16.44 7.80
CA ALA A 141 -5.53 16.50 9.12
C ALA A 141 -5.64 15.15 9.87
N PRO A 142 -4.72 14.85 10.80
CA PRO A 142 -4.83 13.68 11.65
C PRO A 142 -6.19 13.63 12.36
N VAL A 143 -6.79 12.45 12.41
CA VAL A 143 -8.02 12.18 13.17
C VAL A 143 -7.64 11.98 14.63
N GLU A 144 -8.20 12.78 15.52
CA GLU A 144 -8.02 12.65 16.97
C GLU A 144 -8.47 11.27 17.48
N GLU A 145 -7.82 10.77 18.53
CA GLU A 145 -8.12 9.49 19.18
C GLU A 145 -7.97 8.25 18.29
N ALA A 146 -7.29 8.39 17.14
CA ALA A 146 -7.01 7.32 16.21
C ALA A 146 -5.51 7.24 15.87
N PRO A 147 -4.97 6.03 15.64
CA PRO A 147 -3.67 5.89 14.99
C PRO A 147 -3.80 6.33 13.52
N ASN A 148 -2.99 7.33 13.17
CA ASN A 148 -2.98 7.94 11.83
C ASN A 148 -1.83 7.38 11.00
N LEU A 149 -2.16 6.72 9.90
CA LEU A 149 -1.20 6.07 9.00
C LEU A 149 -1.30 6.68 7.60
N GLY A 150 -0.21 7.28 7.13
CA GLY A 150 -0.08 7.73 5.75
C GLY A 150 0.32 6.58 4.83
N LEU A 151 -0.34 6.48 3.68
CA LEU A 151 -0.12 5.46 2.65
C LEU A 151 -0.03 6.15 1.30
N LEU A 152 1.07 5.97 0.57
CA LEU A 152 1.21 6.58 -0.75
C LEU A 152 2.11 5.77 -1.68
N HIS A 153 1.68 5.58 -2.92
CA HIS A 153 2.52 5.01 -3.96
C HIS A 153 3.28 6.16 -4.65
N THR A 154 4.51 6.45 -4.20
CA THR A 154 5.22 7.69 -4.54
C THR A 154 6.71 7.51 -4.78
N SER A 155 7.26 8.32 -5.69
CA SER A 155 8.70 8.47 -5.91
C SER A 155 9.39 9.38 -4.89
N VAL A 156 8.63 10.08 -4.03
CA VAL A 156 9.13 11.20 -3.19
C VAL A 156 9.95 12.16 -4.09
N THR A 157 11.16 12.54 -3.69
CA THR A 157 12.06 13.45 -4.42
C THR A 157 12.66 12.83 -5.69
N GLY A 158 12.35 11.56 -6.00
CA GLY A 158 12.82 10.86 -7.20
C GLY A 158 14.21 10.24 -7.06
N GLU A 159 14.86 10.35 -5.89
CA GLU A 159 16.21 9.81 -5.65
C GLU A 159 16.32 8.30 -5.91
N TYR A 160 15.21 7.56 -5.74
CA TYR A 160 15.17 6.10 -5.82
C TYR A 160 14.27 5.57 -6.94
N SER A 161 13.79 6.44 -7.84
CA SER A 161 12.99 6.06 -9.01
C SER A 161 13.27 6.98 -10.20
N ASN A 162 13.42 6.40 -11.39
CA ASN A 162 13.62 7.16 -12.62
C ASN A 162 12.33 7.79 -13.17
N ASN A 163 11.17 7.45 -12.60
CA ASN A 163 9.88 7.95 -13.04
C ASN A 163 9.22 8.70 -11.87
N PRO A 164 8.80 9.97 -12.04
CA PRO A 164 8.04 10.65 -11.01
C PRO A 164 6.72 9.91 -10.79
N CYS A 165 6.26 9.83 -9.55
CA CYS A 165 4.95 9.29 -9.22
C CYS A 165 4.48 9.97 -7.94
N LEU A 166 3.44 10.80 -8.02
CA LEU A 166 2.94 11.61 -6.91
C LEU A 166 4.07 12.25 -6.08
N PRO A 167 4.94 13.07 -6.72
CA PRO A 167 6.16 13.55 -6.09
C PRO A 167 5.86 14.40 -4.86
N CYS A 168 6.63 14.16 -3.80
CA CYS A 168 6.59 14.89 -2.55
C CYS A 168 7.98 14.94 -1.91
N THR A 169 8.10 15.57 -0.76
CA THR A 169 9.33 15.67 0.03
C THR A 169 9.16 15.01 1.38
N ARG A 170 10.28 14.67 2.02
CA ARG A 170 10.29 14.13 3.39
C ARG A 170 9.66 15.11 4.38
N ASP A 171 9.89 16.40 4.19
CA ASP A 171 9.34 17.45 5.04
C ASP A 171 7.82 17.59 4.87
N GLU A 172 7.30 17.48 3.64
CA GLU A 172 5.85 17.45 3.41
C GLU A 172 5.19 16.25 4.10
N LEU A 173 5.79 15.04 4.01
CA LEU A 173 5.28 13.86 4.71
C LEU A 173 5.29 14.06 6.23
N ALA A 174 6.37 14.62 6.78
CA ALA A 174 6.48 14.90 8.22
C ALA A 174 5.47 15.97 8.68
N ALA A 175 5.23 16.99 7.87
CA ALA A 175 4.30 18.08 8.17
C ALA A 175 2.84 17.64 8.31
N CYS A 176 2.44 16.50 7.71
CA CYS A 176 1.11 15.93 7.89
C CYS A 176 0.83 15.48 9.34
N GLY A 177 1.87 15.24 10.16
CA GLY A 177 1.71 14.88 11.58
C GLY A 177 1.20 13.46 11.84
N TYR A 178 1.28 12.56 10.86
CA TYR A 178 0.88 11.15 11.03
C TYR A 178 1.91 10.34 11.83
N GLY A 179 1.46 9.24 12.45
CA GLY A 179 2.31 8.38 13.26
C GLY A 179 3.34 7.59 12.43
N ALA A 180 3.02 7.29 11.17
CA ALA A 180 3.94 6.73 10.20
C ALA A 180 3.49 6.97 8.75
N TRP A 181 4.41 6.76 7.81
CA TRP A 181 4.19 6.68 6.38
C TRP A 181 4.73 5.36 5.82
N LEU A 182 3.87 4.60 5.12
CA LEU A 182 4.30 3.45 4.32
C LEU A 182 4.14 3.79 2.84
N LEU A 183 5.17 3.49 2.05
CA LEU A 183 5.26 3.93 0.67
C LEU A 183 5.38 2.74 -0.29
N GLY A 184 4.73 2.83 -1.45
CA GLY A 184 4.95 1.95 -2.61
C GLY A 184 5.78 2.66 -3.69
N HIS A 185 6.01 2.01 -4.84
CA HIS A 185 6.72 2.50 -6.05
C HIS A 185 8.20 2.12 -6.13
N VAL A 186 8.93 2.21 -5.02
CA VAL A 186 10.35 1.84 -4.97
C VAL A 186 10.47 0.38 -4.53
N HIS A 187 10.95 -0.48 -5.44
CA HIS A 187 11.04 -1.92 -5.18
C HIS A 187 12.04 -2.30 -4.06
N ASN A 188 12.98 -1.42 -3.71
CA ASN A 188 13.89 -1.64 -2.60
C ASN A 188 13.24 -1.19 -1.29
N ARG A 189 13.37 -2.00 -0.23
CA ARG A 189 13.03 -1.56 1.13
C ARG A 189 14.02 -0.51 1.60
N ILE A 190 13.54 0.71 1.80
CA ILE A 190 14.33 1.85 2.23
C ILE A 190 13.57 2.60 3.31
N THR A 191 14.23 2.84 4.45
CA THR A 191 13.72 3.69 5.53
C THR A 191 14.19 5.12 5.33
N LEU A 192 13.25 6.05 5.15
CA LEU A 192 13.49 7.49 5.04
C LEU A 192 13.54 8.18 6.41
N SER A 193 12.80 7.67 7.39
CA SER A 193 12.77 8.18 8.76
C SER A 193 12.42 7.04 9.71
N SER A 194 13.02 7.03 10.91
CA SER A 194 12.71 6.05 11.95
C SER A 194 11.72 6.56 13.00
N ALA A 195 11.54 7.87 13.12
CA ALA A 195 10.63 8.48 14.11
C ALA A 195 10.15 9.90 13.67
N PRO A 196 8.88 10.06 13.24
CA PRO A 196 7.94 8.98 12.90
C PRO A 196 8.47 8.14 11.74
N PHE A 197 8.05 6.88 11.66
CA PHE A 197 8.52 5.97 10.62
C PHE A 197 8.08 6.44 9.24
N ALA A 198 8.97 6.47 8.27
CA ALA A 198 8.64 6.65 6.86
C ALA A 198 9.52 5.71 6.02
N GLY A 199 8.93 4.92 5.13
CA GLY A 199 9.72 4.04 4.29
C GLY A 199 8.93 3.28 3.25
N TRP A 200 9.64 2.82 2.22
CA TRP A 200 9.07 1.97 1.19
C TRP A 200 8.96 0.53 1.64
N VAL A 201 7.84 -0.11 1.29
CA VAL A 201 7.61 -1.54 1.54
C VAL A 201 8.63 -2.37 0.76
N GLY A 202 8.78 -2.07 -0.53
CA GLY A 202 9.62 -2.83 -1.43
C GLY A 202 8.96 -4.11 -1.92
N MET A 203 9.32 -4.49 -3.14
CA MET A 203 8.78 -5.65 -3.84
C MET A 203 9.18 -6.95 -3.14
N GLY A 204 8.23 -7.88 -3.00
CA GLY A 204 8.47 -9.16 -2.36
C GLY A 204 8.66 -9.05 -0.84
N ARG A 205 8.20 -7.96 -0.22
CA ARG A 205 8.23 -7.75 1.23
C ARG A 205 6.88 -7.22 1.73
N ALA A 206 6.70 -7.22 3.05
CA ALA A 206 5.52 -6.69 3.71
C ALA A 206 5.91 -5.90 4.97
N TYR A 207 5.00 -5.05 5.43
CA TYR A 207 5.05 -4.49 6.78
C TYR A 207 3.82 -4.93 7.56
N LEU A 208 3.99 -5.06 8.87
CA LEU A 208 2.90 -5.09 9.83
C LEU A 208 2.89 -3.76 10.58
N ALA A 209 1.80 -3.00 10.44
CA ALA A 209 1.57 -1.79 11.21
C ALA A 209 0.68 -2.10 12.42
N THR A 210 1.11 -1.71 13.62
CA THR A 210 0.39 -1.90 14.87
C THR A 210 0.22 -0.57 15.59
N ALA A 211 -0.77 -0.48 16.47
CA ALA A 211 -1.03 0.72 17.26
C ALA A 211 -1.13 0.40 18.75
N ASP A 212 -0.62 1.32 19.57
CA ASP A 212 -0.82 1.37 21.02
C ASP A 212 -1.41 2.76 21.34
N GLY A 213 -2.74 2.81 21.47
CA GLY A 213 -3.49 4.06 21.37
C GLY A 213 -3.31 4.72 19.99
N GLU A 214 -2.84 5.97 19.95
CA GLU A 214 -2.54 6.70 18.72
C GLU A 214 -1.13 6.39 18.17
N LYS A 215 -0.26 5.74 18.97
CA LYS A 215 1.14 5.53 18.60
C LYS A 215 1.27 4.38 17.61
N VAL A 216 1.70 4.70 16.40
CA VAL A 216 1.96 3.72 15.33
C VAL A 216 3.35 3.10 15.47
N ARG A 217 3.44 1.78 15.26
CA ARG A 217 4.68 1.03 15.12
C ARG A 217 4.64 0.24 13.82
N VAL A 218 5.79 0.10 13.18
CA VAL A 218 5.96 -0.61 11.90
C VAL A 218 7.04 -1.66 12.09
N ALA A 219 6.75 -2.90 11.71
CA ALA A 219 7.69 -4.02 11.74
C ALA A 219 7.72 -4.75 10.40
N ASP A 220 8.87 -5.30 10.05
CA ASP A 220 9.04 -6.18 8.90
C ASP A 220 8.24 -7.48 9.11
N LEU A 221 7.66 -8.02 8.03
CA LEU A 221 7.00 -9.32 7.99
C LEU A 221 7.58 -10.20 6.87
#